data_AF-A0A961CFP1-F1
#
_entry.id   AF-A0A961CFP1-F1
#
_cell.length_a   1.000
_cell.length_b   1.000
_cell.length_c   1.000
_cell.angle_alpha   90.00
_cell.angle_beta   90.00
_cell.angle_gamma   90.00
#
_symmetry.space_group_name_H-M   'P 1'
#
loop_
_entity.id
_entity.type
_entity.pdbx_description
1 polymer ?
#
loop_
_entity_poly.entity_id
_entity_poly.type
_entity_poly.pdbx_seq_one_letter_code
_entity_poly.pdbx_strand_id
1 'polypeptide(L)'
;MDRRHSDTMLHALAAVAPGKPLREGLDRILQANMGALIVVGDGPEVLNICSGGFLLDAAFSPQRLSELAKMDGAIILAPDASRIARANVHLVPNPNTPTSETG
;
A
#
# COMPACT_ATOMS: atom_id res chain seq x y z
N MET A 1 5.07 -22.97 20.36
CA MET A 1 6.42 -23.49 20.09
C MET A 1 6.76 -23.10 18.66
N ASP A 2 7.76 -22.22 18.51
CA ASP A 2 8.30 -21.60 17.28
C ASP A 2 7.36 -20.85 16.32
N ARG A 3 6.94 -19.63 16.71
CA ARG A 3 6.59 -18.57 15.76
C ARG A 3 7.88 -18.07 15.08
N ARG A 4 8.46 -18.87 14.18
CA ARG A 4 9.37 -18.27 13.19
C ARG A 4 8.48 -17.45 12.28
N HIS A 5 8.44 -16.14 12.51
CA HIS A 5 7.84 -15.21 11.56
C HIS A 5 8.51 -15.46 10.22
N SER A 6 7.72 -15.79 9.18
CA SER A 6 8.25 -15.99 7.82
C SER A 6 9.07 -14.76 7.43
N ASP A 7 10.21 -14.96 6.77
CA ASP A 7 11.11 -13.86 6.42
C ASP A 7 10.38 -12.72 5.69
N THR A 8 9.43 -13.04 4.81
CA THR A 8 8.56 -12.08 4.13
C THR A 8 7.78 -11.18 5.10
N MET A 9 7.23 -11.75 6.17
CA MET A 9 6.47 -11.00 7.17
C MET A 9 7.40 -10.08 7.96
N LEU A 10 8.61 -10.54 8.32
CA LEU A 10 9.60 -9.69 8.99
C LEU A 10 10.04 -8.52 8.10
N HIS A 11 10.23 -8.75 6.80
CA HIS A 11 10.53 -7.68 5.85
C HIS A 11 9.41 -6.65 5.75
N ALA A 12 8.15 -7.11 5.67
CA ALA A 12 6.99 -6.22 5.63
C ALA A 12 6.89 -5.37 6.92
N LEU A 13 7.06 -5.99 8.10
CA LEU A 13 7.07 -5.28 9.38
C LEU A 13 8.22 -4.28 9.46
N ALA A 14 9.40 -4.63 8.97
CA ALA A 14 10.56 -3.75 8.91
C ALA A 14 10.34 -2.54 7.99
N ALA A 15 9.55 -2.68 6.91
CA ALA A 15 9.22 -1.59 6.01
C ALA A 15 8.30 -0.53 6.66
N VAL A 16 7.43 -0.95 7.58
CA VAL A 16 6.51 -0.07 8.33
C VAL A 16 6.99 0.22 9.77
N ALA A 17 8.26 -0.08 10.06
CA ALA A 17 8.84 0.20 11.37
C ALA A 17 9.06 1.72 11.59
N PRO A 18 9.06 2.19 12.85
CA PRO A 18 9.36 3.59 13.17
C PRO A 18 10.68 4.08 12.55
N GLY A 19 10.67 5.32 12.06
CA GLY A 19 11.82 5.93 11.35
C GLY A 19 11.95 5.53 9.89
N LYS A 20 11.05 4.69 9.35
CA LYS A 20 10.97 4.42 7.91
C LYS A 20 10.06 5.43 7.20
N PRO A 21 10.39 5.84 5.97
CA PRO A 21 9.56 6.76 5.20
C PRO A 21 8.12 6.28 5.01
N LEU A 22 7.91 4.98 4.79
CA LEU A 22 6.56 4.42 4.66
C LEU A 22 5.77 4.58 5.97
N ARG A 23 6.39 4.32 7.11
CA ARG A 23 5.76 4.53 8.42
C ARG A 23 5.41 5.99 8.67
N GLU A 24 6.29 6.92 8.34
CA GLU A 24 6.02 8.35 8.44
C GLU A 24 4.83 8.78 7.57
N GLY A 25 4.70 8.22 6.37
CA GLY A 25 3.55 8.47 5.50
C GLY A 25 2.24 7.94 6.09
N LEU A 26 2.26 6.74 6.67
CA LEU A 26 1.11 6.16 7.37
C LEU A 26 0.71 6.99 8.61
N ASP A 27 1.69 7.43 9.41
CA ASP A 27 1.42 8.27 10.59
C ASP A 27 0.77 9.60 10.18
N ARG A 28 1.17 10.21 9.05
CA ARG A 28 0.53 11.42 8.50
C ARG A 28 -0.93 11.19 8.08
N ILE A 29 -1.22 10.05 7.46
CA ILE A 29 -2.58 9.67 7.06
C ILE A 29 -3.47 9.53 8.30
N LEU A 30 -2.98 8.84 9.32
CA LEU A 30 -3.69 8.65 10.59
C LEU A 30 -3.91 9.98 11.32
N GLN A 31 -2.90 10.85 11.37
CA GLN A 31 -3.01 12.20 11.99
C GLN A 31 -4.04 13.08 11.28
N ALA A 32 -4.27 12.86 9.98
CA ALA A 32 -5.29 13.55 9.20
C ALA A 32 -6.69 12.91 9.33
N ASN A 33 -6.85 11.87 10.15
CA ASN A 33 -8.09 11.07 10.29
C ASN A 33 -8.59 10.50 8.95
N MET A 34 -7.67 10.06 8.10
CA MET A 34 -7.99 9.46 6.81
C MET A 34 -7.71 7.95 6.82
N GLY A 35 -8.44 7.22 5.97
CA GLY A 35 -8.11 5.84 5.63
C GLY A 35 -7.13 5.75 4.47
N ALA A 36 -6.56 4.58 4.24
CA ALA A 36 -5.80 4.29 3.03
C ALA A 36 -5.82 2.79 2.72
N LEU A 37 -5.86 2.45 1.43
CA LEU A 37 -5.62 1.10 0.93
C LEU A 37 -4.32 1.13 0.11
N ILE A 38 -3.26 0.52 0.63
CA ILE A 38 -1.92 0.59 0.03
C ILE A 38 -1.46 -0.82 -0.34
N VAL A 39 -1.04 -1.00 -1.59
CA VAL A 39 -0.41 -2.23 -2.08
C VAL A 39 1.07 -1.96 -2.32
N VAL A 40 1.93 -2.81 -1.77
CA VAL A 40 3.39 -2.76 -1.99
C VAL A 40 3.76 -3.82 -3.01
N GLY A 41 4.13 -3.38 -4.21
CA GLY A 41 4.40 -4.21 -5.37
C GLY A 41 3.51 -3.83 -6.56
N ASP A 42 4.12 -3.67 -7.73
CA ASP A 42 3.47 -3.29 -8.98
C ASP A 42 3.68 -4.33 -10.09
N GLY A 43 3.84 -5.60 -9.70
CA GLY A 43 3.97 -6.73 -10.62
C GLY A 43 2.67 -7.08 -11.36
N PRO A 44 2.74 -7.96 -12.38
CA PRO A 44 1.60 -8.29 -13.24
C PRO A 44 0.35 -8.75 -12.49
N GLU A 45 0.50 -9.53 -11.41
CA GLU A 45 -0.63 -10.00 -10.60
C GLU A 45 -1.42 -8.85 -9.95
N VAL A 46 -0.72 -7.82 -9.46
CA VAL A 46 -1.35 -6.62 -8.90
C VAL A 46 -1.98 -5.80 -10.03
N LEU A 47 -1.27 -5.61 -11.14
CA LEU A 47 -1.77 -4.81 -12.27
C LEU A 47 -3.01 -5.43 -12.91
N ASN A 48 -3.13 -6.76 -12.92
CA ASN A 48 -4.29 -7.47 -13.48
C ASN A 48 -5.58 -7.27 -12.67
N ILE A 49 -5.46 -6.95 -11.36
CA ILE A 49 -6.61 -6.62 -10.51
C ILE A 49 -6.84 -5.10 -10.37
N CYS A 50 -5.98 -4.27 -10.97
CA CYS A 50 -6.14 -2.81 -10.96
C CYS A 50 -7.12 -2.37 -12.05
N SER A 51 -8.15 -1.61 -11.67
CA SER A 51 -9.06 -0.96 -12.60
C SER A 51 -9.07 0.56 -12.37
N GLY A 52 -9.08 1.34 -13.46
CA GLY A 52 -9.06 2.80 -13.40
C GLY A 52 -7.79 3.38 -12.76
N GLY A 53 -7.96 4.51 -12.07
CA GLY A 53 -6.87 5.29 -11.50
C GLY A 53 -5.96 5.94 -12.54
N PHE A 54 -4.81 6.44 -12.09
CA PHE A 54 -3.81 7.05 -12.96
C PHE A 54 -2.40 6.55 -12.66
N LEU A 55 -1.59 6.46 -13.71
CA LEU A 55 -0.14 6.28 -13.59
C LEU A 55 0.43 7.56 -12.99
N LEU A 56 1.20 7.42 -11.92
CA LEU A 56 1.92 8.53 -11.31
C LEU A 56 3.43 8.44 -11.56
N ASP A 57 3.99 7.23 -11.48
CA ASP A 57 5.42 6.92 -11.63
C ASP A 57 6.35 7.99 -11.02
N ALA A 58 6.18 8.22 -9.72
CA ALA A 58 6.91 9.27 -9.01
C ALA A 58 7.64 8.73 -7.78
N ALA A 59 8.80 9.32 -7.49
CA ALA A 59 9.55 9.02 -6.27
C ALA A 59 8.67 9.15 -5.02
N PHE A 60 8.82 8.19 -4.11
CA PHE A 60 8.09 8.16 -2.86
C PHE A 60 8.51 9.31 -1.95
N SER A 61 7.53 9.94 -1.31
CA SER A 61 7.75 10.73 -0.11
C SER A 61 6.57 10.55 0.85
N PRO A 62 6.79 10.65 2.17
CA PRO A 62 5.72 10.55 3.16
C PRO A 62 4.57 11.53 2.88
N GLN A 63 4.90 12.76 2.47
CA GLN A 63 3.93 13.81 2.14
C GLN A 63 3.12 13.44 0.89
N ARG A 64 3.78 12.93 -0.16
CA ARG A 64 3.09 12.52 -1.39
C ARG A 64 2.11 11.38 -1.10
N LEU A 65 2.52 10.39 -0.29
CA LEU A 65 1.63 9.32 0.12
C LEU A 65 0.40 9.87 0.85
N SER A 66 0.59 10.76 1.83
CA SER A 66 -0.53 11.32 2.60
C SER A 66 -1.46 12.20 1.77
N GLU A 67 -0.92 12.94 0.79
CA GLU A 67 -1.74 13.75 -0.11
C GLU A 67 -2.60 12.88 -1.04
N LEU A 68 -2.03 11.80 -1.58
CA LEU A 68 -2.77 10.87 -2.44
C LEU A 68 -3.84 10.08 -1.66
N ALA A 69 -3.60 9.79 -0.38
CA ALA A 69 -4.57 9.11 0.48
C ALA A 69 -5.84 9.94 0.77
N LYS A 70 -5.85 11.23 0.42
CA LYS A 70 -7.07 12.06 0.42
C LYS A 70 -8.06 11.65 -0.67
N MET A 71 -7.57 10.97 -1.70
CA MET A 71 -8.39 10.46 -2.79
C MET A 71 -8.99 9.11 -2.42
N ASP A 72 -10.10 8.75 -3.06
CA ASP A 72 -10.66 7.40 -2.94
C ASP A 72 -9.74 6.34 -3.58
N GLY A 73 -10.01 5.07 -3.27
CA GLY A 73 -9.34 3.94 -3.89
C GLY A 73 -7.97 3.61 -3.30
N ALA A 74 -7.21 2.80 -4.04
CA ALA A 74 -5.93 2.26 -3.61
C ALA A 74 -4.73 3.01 -4.21
N ILE A 75 -3.61 2.95 -3.47
CA ILE A 75 -2.31 3.45 -3.89
C ILE A 75 -1.38 2.24 -4.11
N ILE A 76 -0.72 2.19 -5.26
CA ILE A 76 0.21 1.10 -5.62
C ILE A 76 1.63 1.62 -5.55
N LEU A 77 2.47 0.99 -4.73
CA LEU A 77 3.89 1.28 -4.59
C LEU A 77 4.73 0.25 -5.33
N ALA A 78 5.96 0.60 -5.67
CA ALA A 78 6.95 -0.37 -6.09
C ALA A 78 7.27 -1.39 -4.96
N PRO A 79 7.86 -2.56 -5.27
CA PRO A 79 8.13 -3.61 -4.27
C PRO A 79 9.01 -3.17 -3.10
N ASP A 80 9.88 -2.19 -3.31
CA ASP A 80 10.77 -1.60 -2.30
C ASP A 80 10.23 -0.29 -1.70
N ALA A 81 9.00 0.09 -2.05
CA ALA A 81 8.35 1.36 -1.70
C ALA A 81 9.15 2.62 -2.10
N SER A 82 10.07 2.53 -3.07
CA SER A 82 10.88 3.67 -3.53
C SER A 82 10.10 4.66 -4.41
N ARG A 83 9.04 4.19 -5.07
CA ARG A 83 8.16 4.99 -5.94
C ARG A 83 6.69 4.64 -5.74
N ILE A 84 5.83 5.60 -6.07
CA ILE A 84 4.38 5.44 -6.19
C ILE A 84 4.08 5.22 -7.67
N ALA A 85 3.63 4.01 -8.02
CA ALA A 85 3.35 3.62 -9.39
C ALA A 85 1.99 4.18 -9.85
N ARG A 86 0.94 4.01 -9.04
CA ARG A 86 -0.44 4.40 -9.35
C ARG A 86 -1.19 4.87 -8.11
N ALA A 87 -2.22 5.68 -8.31
CA ALA A 87 -3.13 6.12 -7.27
C ALA A 87 -4.58 6.17 -7.78
N ASN A 88 -5.53 6.27 -6.85
CA ASN A 88 -6.97 6.25 -7.12
C ASN A 88 -7.41 4.99 -7.90
N VAL A 89 -6.80 3.85 -7.59
CA VAL A 89 -7.05 2.58 -8.27
C VAL A 89 -8.19 1.83 -7.60
N HIS A 90 -9.13 1.31 -8.36
CA HIS A 90 -10.11 0.36 -7.86
C HIS A 90 -9.53 -1.07 -7.97
N LEU A 91 -9.36 -1.76 -6.84
CA LEU A 91 -8.88 -3.14 -6.82
C LEU A 91 -10.05 -4.11 -6.97
N VAL A 92 -9.95 -5.01 -7.94
CA VAL A 92 -10.97 -6.02 -8.26
C VAL A 92 -10.36 -7.42 -8.13
N PRO A 93 -10.07 -7.89 -6.89
CA PRO A 93 -9.59 -9.25 -6.68
C PRO A 93 -10.70 -10.28 -6.96
N ASN A 94 -10.35 -11.56 -7.04
CA ASN A 94 -11.32 -12.64 -7.21
C ASN A 94 -12.32 -12.66 -6.02
N PRO A 95 -13.63 -12.43 -6.25
CA PRO A 95 -14.62 -12.35 -5.17
C PRO A 95 -14.89 -13.68 -4.47
N ASN A 96 -14.48 -14.81 -5.07
CA ASN A 96 -14.60 -16.13 -4.45
C ASN A 96 -13.45 -16.45 -3.48
N THR A 97 -12.48 -15.54 -3.34
CA THR A 97 -11.38 -15.71 -2.36
C THR A 97 -11.96 -15.58 -0.95
N PRO A 98 -11.85 -16.61 -0.09
CA PRO A 98 -12.41 -16.54 1.25
C PRO A 98 -11.71 -15.46 2.08
N THR A 99 -12.49 -14.67 2.80
CA THR A 99 -11.99 -13.65 3.74
C THR A 99 -12.85 -13.65 5.01
N SER A 100 -12.21 -13.38 6.15
CA SER A 100 -12.86 -13.13 7.44
C SER A 100 -12.94 -11.64 7.78
N GLU A 101 -12.36 -10.78 6.95
CA GLU A 101 -12.31 -9.34 7.18
C GLU A 101 -13.66 -8.67 6.84
N THR A 102 -14.00 -7.61 7.57
CA THR A 102 -15.18 -6.78 7.35
C THR A 102 -14.78 -5.42 6.77
N GLY A 103 -15.56 -4.90 5.83
CA GLY A 103 -15.40 -3.56 5.26
C GLY A 103 -16.26 -2.51 5.94
#